data_AF-A0A2Z3GUQ5-F1
#
_entry.id   AF-A0A2Z3GUQ5-F1
#
_cell.length_a   1.000
_cell.length_b   1.000
_cell.length_c   1.000
_cell.angle_alpha   90.00
_cell.angle_beta   90.00
_cell.angle_gamma   90.00
#
_symmetry.space_group_name_H-M   'P 1'
#
loop_
_entity.id
_entity.type
_entity.pdbx_description
1 polymer ?
#
loop_
_entity_poly.entity_id
_entity_poly.type
_entity_poly.pdbx_seq_one_letter_code
_entity_poly.pdbx_strand_id
1 'polypeptide(L)'
;MAAQRGRLMLLKIGTAAAGTLLGGLKSTTLTMNNSVIDVSTKDTLGWRELLEDGSLKFFSIACDGIFKDSTTDETIRGYVFANTLNTFTFVFPNGDTIEGTFQVTNYQRAGAVEGVETYSMTLESSGIPVFTAA
;
A
#
# COMPACT_ATOMS: atom_id res chain seq x y z
N MET A 1 -11.99 -9.78 20.94
CA MET A 1 -11.77 -8.36 20.60
C MET A 1 -10.53 -7.87 21.34
N ALA A 2 -9.35 -8.05 20.75
CA ALA A 2 -8.09 -7.57 21.31
C ALA A 2 -7.48 -6.55 20.33
N ALA A 3 -6.82 -5.51 20.85
CA ALA A 3 -6.12 -4.55 20.02
C ALA A 3 -4.96 -5.22 19.26
N GLN A 4 -4.81 -4.85 17.99
CA GLN A 4 -3.75 -5.40 17.13
C GLN A 4 -2.45 -4.60 17.26
N ARG A 5 -1.31 -5.29 17.11
CA ARG A 5 0.01 -4.66 17.26
C ARG A 5 0.44 -4.08 15.91
N GLY A 6 0.57 -2.76 15.81
CA GLY A 6 1.02 -2.09 14.57
C GLY A 6 2.38 -2.57 14.04
N ARG A 7 3.29 -3.05 14.91
CA ARG A 7 4.58 -3.65 14.47
C ARG A 7 4.46 -4.89 13.59
N LEU A 8 3.28 -5.51 13.58
CA LEU A 8 2.98 -6.70 12.77
C LEU A 8 2.37 -6.32 11.41
N MET A 9 2.13 -5.03 11.16
CA MET A 9 1.82 -4.54 9.81
C MET A 9 3.10 -4.53 9.02
N LEU A 10 3.14 -5.33 7.95
CA LEU A 10 4.35 -5.56 7.18
C LEU A 10 4.04 -5.40 5.69
N LEU A 11 5.05 -4.93 4.95
CA LEU A 11 5.02 -4.88 3.50
C LEU A 11 6.10 -5.84 2.96
N LYS A 12 5.72 -6.68 2.00
CA LYS A 12 6.61 -7.59 1.29
C LYS A 12 6.70 -7.22 -0.18
N ILE A 13 7.88 -7.38 -0.76
CA ILE A 13 8.13 -7.30 -2.19
C ILE A 13 7.96 -8.71 -2.77
N GLY A 14 7.05 -8.89 -3.73
CA GLY A 14 6.69 -10.19 -4.30
C GLY A 14 5.38 -10.76 -3.73
N THR A 15 5.12 -12.03 -4.04
CA THR A 15 3.91 -12.76 -3.64
C THR A 15 3.93 -13.12 -2.16
N ALA A 16 2.79 -13.48 -1.57
CA ALA A 16 2.70 -13.81 -0.14
C ALA A 16 3.65 -14.96 0.28
N ALA A 17 3.86 -15.93 -0.62
CA ALA A 17 4.66 -17.14 -0.38
C ALA A 17 6.17 -16.96 -0.54
N ALA A 18 6.61 -16.14 -1.52
CA ALA A 18 8.03 -15.96 -1.85
C ALA A 18 8.55 -14.55 -1.56
N GLY A 19 7.68 -13.65 -1.11
CA GLY A 19 7.98 -12.24 -0.95
C GLY A 19 8.93 -11.95 0.21
N THR A 20 9.83 -11.00 -0.01
CA THR A 20 10.82 -10.54 0.98
C THR A 20 10.28 -9.37 1.76
N LEU A 21 10.46 -9.38 3.09
CA LEU A 21 10.02 -8.29 3.96
C LEU A 21 10.83 -7.02 3.68
N LEU A 22 10.13 -5.91 3.50
CA LEU A 22 10.77 -4.61 3.37
C LEU A 22 11.45 -4.22 4.69
N GLY A 23 12.75 -3.97 4.62
CA GLY A 23 13.57 -3.63 5.76
C GLY A 23 13.30 -2.24 6.32
N GLY A 24 13.47 -2.08 7.64
CA GLY A 24 13.57 -0.75 8.27
C GLY A 24 12.27 0.03 8.40
N LEU A 25 11.12 -0.58 8.11
CA LEU A 25 9.80 0.03 8.27
C LEU A 25 9.55 0.53 9.70
N LYS A 26 9.14 1.79 9.80
CA LYS A 26 8.67 2.44 11.04
C LYS A 26 7.17 2.65 11.04
N SER A 27 6.61 3.04 9.90
CA SER A 27 5.17 3.20 9.74
C SER A 27 4.73 2.67 8.38
N THR A 28 3.52 2.14 8.34
CA THR A 28 2.90 1.66 7.12
C THR A 28 1.41 1.94 7.19
N THR A 29 0.93 2.68 6.20
CA THR A 29 -0.45 3.12 6.09
C THR A 29 -1.04 2.54 4.81
N LEU A 30 -2.16 1.85 4.93
CA LEU A 30 -2.96 1.39 3.80
C LEU A 30 -4.19 2.30 3.70
N THR A 31 -4.40 2.87 2.52
CA THR A 31 -5.55 3.68 2.20
C THR A 31 -6.33 3.02 1.06
N MET A 32 -7.62 2.77 1.31
CA MET A 32 -8.56 2.29 0.30
C MET A 32 -9.37 3.48 -0.20
N ASN A 33 -9.22 3.82 -1.47
CA ASN A 33 -9.94 4.93 -2.08
C ASN A 33 -11.04 4.39 -3.00
N ASN A 34 -12.24 4.90 -2.80
CA ASN A 34 -13.41 4.61 -3.60
C ASN A 34 -14.01 5.95 -4.00
N SER A 35 -14.15 6.22 -5.30
CA SER A 35 -14.99 7.35 -5.69
C SER A 35 -16.46 6.95 -5.53
N VAL A 36 -17.36 7.92 -5.48
CA VAL A 36 -18.80 7.64 -5.37
C VAL A 36 -19.49 8.24 -6.59
N ILE A 37 -20.38 7.46 -7.20
CA ILE A 37 -21.22 7.94 -8.30
C ILE A 37 -22.61 8.18 -7.74
N ASP A 38 -23.06 9.42 -7.86
CA ASP A 38 -24.40 9.84 -7.49
C ASP A 38 -25.36 9.60 -8.65
N VAL A 39 -26.47 8.93 -8.37
CA VAL A 39 -27.53 8.61 -9.35
C VAL A 39 -28.90 9.13 -8.90
N SER A 40 -28.92 10.12 -8.00
CA SER A 40 -30.16 10.67 -7.47
C SER A 40 -31.07 11.24 -8.56
N THR A 41 -32.34 10.83 -8.54
CA THR A 41 -33.39 11.27 -9.47
C THR A 41 -34.43 12.15 -8.76
N LYS A 42 -35.40 12.70 -9.50
CA LYS A 42 -36.50 13.48 -8.90
C LYS A 42 -37.40 12.65 -7.97
N ASP A 43 -37.34 11.32 -8.08
CA ASP A 43 -38.14 10.39 -7.30
C ASP A 43 -37.51 10.04 -5.95
N THR A 44 -36.27 10.45 -5.69
CA THR A 44 -35.55 10.09 -4.45
C THR A 44 -36.02 10.87 -3.21
N LEU A 45 -37.10 11.67 -3.32
CA LEU A 45 -37.70 12.44 -2.22
C LEU A 45 -36.68 13.29 -1.44
N GLY A 46 -35.61 13.73 -2.11
CA GLY A 46 -34.53 14.54 -1.52
C GLY A 46 -33.39 13.74 -0.87
N TRP A 47 -33.41 12.41 -0.96
CA TRP A 47 -32.32 11.55 -0.50
C TRP A 47 -31.31 11.26 -1.61
N ARG A 48 -30.05 11.08 -1.22
CA ARG A 48 -28.97 10.73 -2.13
C ARG A 48 -28.98 9.24 -2.42
N GLU A 49 -29.00 8.87 -3.69
CA GLU A 49 -28.78 7.49 -4.15
C GLU A 49 -27.42 7.35 -4.81
N LEU A 50 -26.71 6.26 -4.49
CA LEU A 50 -25.39 5.95 -5.02
C LEU A 50 -25.43 4.71 -5.88
N LEU A 51 -24.66 4.70 -6.98
CA LEU A 51 -24.50 3.53 -7.81
C LEU A 51 -23.48 2.58 -7.20
N GLU A 52 -23.92 1.39 -6.81
CA GLU A 52 -23.02 0.32 -6.38
C GLU A 52 -22.10 -0.11 -7.52
N ASP A 53 -20.82 -0.32 -7.19
CA ASP A 53 -19.76 -0.77 -8.12
C ASP A 53 -19.54 0.09 -9.38
N GLY A 54 -20.18 1.26 -9.48
CA GLY A 54 -19.96 2.16 -10.61
C GLY A 54 -18.60 2.88 -10.57
N SER A 55 -17.89 2.83 -9.44
CA SER A 55 -16.70 3.64 -9.22
C SER A 55 -15.39 2.89 -9.33
N LEU A 56 -14.36 3.61 -9.79
CA LEU A 56 -12.97 3.21 -9.69
C LEU A 56 -12.55 3.10 -8.23
N LYS A 57 -11.90 1.97 -7.93
CA LYS A 57 -11.33 1.65 -6.62
C LYS A 57 -9.83 1.53 -6.80
N PHE A 58 -9.07 2.16 -5.94
CA PHE A 58 -7.61 2.03 -5.94
C PHE A 58 -7.08 2.02 -4.51
N PHE A 59 -5.94 1.37 -4.32
CA PHE A 59 -5.27 1.24 -3.05
C PHE A 59 -3.97 2.04 -3.11
N SER A 60 -3.75 2.83 -2.07
CA SER A 60 -2.49 3.54 -1.86
C SER A 60 -1.84 2.99 -0.60
N ILE A 61 -0.56 2.63 -0.69
CA ILE A 61 0.24 2.22 0.46
C ILE A 61 1.35 3.24 0.65
N ALA A 62 1.38 3.86 1.82
CA ALA A 62 2.47 4.75 2.22
C ALA A 62 3.30 4.05 3.29
N CYS A 63 4.62 4.06 3.12
CA CYS A 63 5.53 3.53 4.13
C CYS A 63 6.75 4.45 4.33
N ASP A 64 7.19 4.53 5.57
CA ASP A 64 8.38 5.26 5.98
C ASP A 64 9.24 4.41 6.90
N GLY A 65 10.54 4.66 6.86
CA GLY A 65 11.49 3.82 7.56
C GLY A 65 12.90 4.40 7.65
N ILE A 66 13.75 3.62 8.31
CA ILE A 66 15.20 3.83 8.36
C ILE A 66 15.83 3.07 7.21
N PHE A 67 16.68 3.74 6.43
CA PHE A 67 17.41 3.10 5.36
C PHE A 67 18.48 2.19 5.95
N LYS A 68 18.45 0.89 5.60
CA LYS A 68 19.35 -0.14 6.15
C LYS A 68 20.25 -0.79 5.10
N ASP A 69 20.23 -0.28 3.88
CA ASP A 69 20.95 -0.82 2.72
C ASP A 69 20.76 -2.33 2.52
N SER A 70 19.50 -2.75 2.54
CA SER A 70 19.12 -4.14 2.33
C SER A 70 18.97 -4.48 0.84
N THR A 71 19.07 -5.75 0.48
CA THR A 71 18.81 -6.23 -0.90
C THR A 71 17.42 -5.84 -1.41
N THR A 72 16.44 -5.71 -0.49
CA THR A 72 15.10 -5.21 -0.82
C THR A 72 15.10 -3.75 -1.22
N ASP A 73 15.97 -2.93 -0.64
CA ASP A 73 16.08 -1.51 -0.99
C ASP A 73 16.67 -1.33 -2.39
N GLU A 74 17.68 -2.12 -2.76
CA GLU A 74 18.22 -2.12 -4.12
C GLU A 74 17.14 -2.51 -5.15
N THR A 75 16.34 -3.52 -4.81
CA THR A 75 15.23 -3.98 -5.65
C THR A 75 14.18 -2.88 -5.86
N ILE A 76 13.78 -2.18 -4.79
CA ILE A 76 12.84 -1.06 -4.88
C ILE A 76 13.41 0.08 -5.74
N ARG A 77 14.67 0.46 -5.53
CA ARG A 77 15.31 1.49 -6.36
C ARG A 77 15.27 1.08 -7.84
N GLY A 78 15.55 -0.18 -8.15
CA GLY A 78 15.41 -0.74 -9.49
C GLY A 78 14.01 -0.53 -10.08
N TYR A 79 12.96 -0.84 -9.30
CA TYR A 79 11.57 -0.65 -9.73
C TYR A 79 11.20 0.83 -9.92
N VAL A 80 11.70 1.72 -9.06
CA VAL A 80 11.50 3.17 -9.19
C VAL A 80 12.11 3.67 -10.50
N PHE A 81 13.35 3.32 -10.79
CA PHE A 81 14.04 3.74 -12.02
C PHE A 81 13.41 3.14 -13.28
N ALA A 82 12.99 1.87 -13.23
CA ALA A 82 12.34 1.20 -14.35
C ALA A 82 10.87 1.61 -14.54
N ASN A 83 10.27 2.30 -13.56
CA ASN A 83 8.87 2.69 -13.55
C ASN A 83 7.93 1.49 -13.79
N THR A 84 8.25 0.34 -13.20
CA THR A 84 7.54 -0.92 -13.46
C THR A 84 6.41 -1.17 -12.47
N LEU A 85 5.45 -1.96 -12.93
CA LEU A 85 4.40 -2.55 -12.12
C LEU A 85 4.92 -3.87 -11.52
N ASN A 86 4.94 -3.95 -10.19
CA ASN A 86 5.50 -5.09 -9.48
C ASN A 86 4.53 -5.61 -8.42
N THR A 87 4.62 -6.90 -8.12
CA THR A 87 3.79 -7.51 -7.09
C THR A 87 4.29 -7.11 -5.71
N PHE A 88 3.37 -6.65 -4.87
CA PHE A 88 3.61 -6.43 -3.45
C PHE A 88 2.54 -7.15 -2.64
N THR A 89 2.93 -7.60 -1.45
CA THR A 89 2.01 -8.21 -0.49
C THR A 89 2.02 -7.41 0.79
N PHE A 90 0.85 -6.92 1.19
CA PHE A 90 0.63 -6.29 2.47
C PHE A 90 0.10 -7.33 3.48
N VAL A 91 0.67 -7.36 4.68
CA VAL A 91 0.33 -8.34 5.72
C VAL A 91 -0.19 -7.60 6.95
N PHE A 92 -1.37 -8.00 7.41
CA PHE A 92 -2.00 -7.47 8.61
C PHE A 92 -1.62 -8.26 9.86
N PRO A 93 -1.75 -7.66 11.06
CA PRO A 93 -1.42 -8.32 12.32
C PRO A 93 -2.24 -9.57 12.65
N ASN A 94 -3.44 -9.69 12.10
CA ASN A 94 -4.32 -10.84 12.26
C ASN A 94 -3.99 -12.01 11.31
N GLY A 95 -3.03 -11.83 10.39
CA GLY A 95 -2.65 -12.83 9.40
C GLY A 95 -3.25 -12.59 8.01
N ASP A 96 -4.21 -11.66 7.89
CA ASP A 96 -4.79 -11.32 6.58
C ASP A 96 -3.72 -10.75 5.65
N THR A 97 -3.88 -10.98 4.35
CA THR A 97 -2.98 -10.45 3.35
C THR A 97 -3.72 -9.80 2.20
N ILE A 98 -3.14 -8.74 1.65
CA ILE A 98 -3.54 -8.14 0.38
C ILE A 98 -2.38 -8.29 -0.58
N GLU A 99 -2.55 -9.08 -1.63
CA GLU A 99 -1.60 -9.21 -2.71
C GLU A 99 -2.10 -8.44 -3.93
N GLY A 100 -1.23 -7.66 -4.56
CA GLY A 100 -1.61 -6.91 -5.75
C GLY A 100 -0.41 -6.41 -6.53
N THR A 101 -0.68 -5.87 -7.71
CA THR A 101 0.35 -5.19 -8.49
C THR A 101 0.33 -3.71 -8.13
N PHE A 102 1.49 -3.15 -7.80
CA PHE A 102 1.63 -1.75 -7.43
C PHE A 102 2.78 -1.11 -8.21
N GLN A 103 2.67 0.19 -8.42
CA GLN A 103 3.72 1.05 -8.92
C GLN A 103 4.24 1.94 -7.79
N VAL A 104 5.55 2.15 -7.72
CA VAL A 104 6.12 3.16 -6.83
C VAL A 104 5.91 4.54 -7.45
N THR A 105 5.08 5.38 -6.83
CA THR A 105 4.75 6.72 -7.34
C THR A 105 5.64 7.82 -6.76
N ASN A 106 6.08 7.65 -5.52
CA ASN A 106 7.03 8.54 -4.89
C ASN A 106 8.03 7.71 -4.08
N TYR A 107 9.31 8.06 -4.21
CA TYR A 107 10.39 7.48 -3.42
C TYR A 107 11.33 8.60 -3.01
N GLN A 108 11.49 8.80 -1.70
CA GLN A 108 12.30 9.86 -1.13
C GLN A 108 13.29 9.26 -0.13
N ARG A 109 14.52 9.79 -0.16
CA ARG A 109 15.54 9.55 0.87
C ARG A 109 15.91 10.88 1.49
N ALA A 110 16.08 10.89 2.80
CA ALA A 110 16.50 12.07 3.54
C ALA A 110 17.48 11.67 4.64
N GLY A 111 18.59 12.41 4.73
CA GLY A 111 19.59 12.25 5.78
C GLY A 111 20.09 13.61 6.23
N ALA A 112 20.17 13.82 7.54
CA ALA A 112 20.79 15.00 8.13
C ALA A 112 22.29 14.74 8.39
N VAL A 113 23.09 15.81 8.49
CA VAL A 113 24.53 15.70 8.84
C VAL A 113 24.71 15.00 10.18
N GLU A 114 23.80 15.25 11.12
CA GLU A 114 23.66 14.50 12.37
C GLU A 114 22.31 13.76 12.33
N GLY A 115 22.32 12.47 12.01
CA GLY A 115 21.11 11.66 11.97
C GLY A 115 21.29 10.36 11.20
N VAL A 116 20.29 9.49 11.27
CA VAL A 116 20.23 8.28 10.45
C VAL A 116 19.49 8.59 9.17
N GLU A 117 19.91 7.98 8.07
CA GLU A 117 19.19 8.08 6.81
C GLU A 117 17.79 7.44 6.90
N THR A 118 16.81 8.15 6.38
CA THR A 118 15.40 7.75 6.32
C THR A 118 14.95 7.61 4.88
N TYR A 119 13.96 6.75 4.67
CA TYR A 119 13.27 6.63 3.39
C TYR A 119 11.76 6.74 3.57
N SER A 120 11.09 7.25 2.54
CA SER A 120 9.65 7.31 2.42
C SER A 120 9.25 6.88 1.01
N MET A 121 8.21 6.09 0.90
CA MET A 121 7.72 5.55 -0.36
C MET A 121 6.18 5.52 -0.38
N THR A 122 5.59 5.86 -1.52
CA THR A 122 4.18 5.59 -1.81
C THR A 122 4.04 4.66 -3.00
N LEU A 123 3.14 3.71 -2.86
CA LEU A 123 2.75 2.71 -3.85
C LEU A 123 1.30 2.95 -4.23
N GLU A 124 0.99 2.92 -5.52
CA GLU A 124 -0.39 2.95 -6.03
C GLU A 124 -0.71 1.63 -6.75
N SER A 125 -1.88 1.07 -6.47
CA SER A 125 -2.31 -0.20 -7.05
C SER A 125 -2.63 -0.06 -8.53
N SER A 126 -2.33 -1.11 -9.28
CA SER A 126 -2.78 -1.31 -10.66
C SER A 126 -3.45 -2.68 -10.78
N GLY A 127 -4.68 -2.68 -11.28
CA GLY A 127 -5.49 -3.90 -11.37
C GLY A 127 -6.15 -4.29 -10.05
N ILE A 128 -6.64 -5.53 -9.99
CA ILE A 128 -7.47 -6.03 -8.89
C ILE A 128 -6.57 -6.66 -7.83
N PRO A 129 -6.51 -6.11 -6.61
CA PRO A 129 -5.81 -6.77 -5.51
C PRO A 129 -6.65 -7.92 -4.94
N VAL A 130 -5.97 -8.96 -4.47
CA VAL A 130 -6.55 -10.15 -3.88
C VAL A 130 -6.41 -10.07 -2.36
N PHE A 131 -7.54 -10.03 -1.67
CA PHE A 131 -7.60 -10.16 -0.22
C PHE A 131 -7.73 -11.63 0.16
N THR A 132 -6.85 -12.11 1.06
CA THR A 132 -6.91 -13.44 1.63
C THR A 132 -7.01 -13.31 3.15
N ALA A 133 -8.12 -13.81 3.71
CA ALA A 133 -8.30 -13.92 5.15
C ALA A 133 -7.52 -15.12 5.71
N ALA A 134 -6.99 -14.97 6.92
CA ALA A 134 -6.34 -16.07 7.65
C ALA A 134 -7.31 -17.08 8.25
#